data_AF-A0A8X7BHD1-F1
#
_entry.id   AF-A0A8X7BHD1-F1
#
_cell.length_a   1.000
_cell.length_b   1.000
_cell.length_c   1.000
_cell.angle_alpha   90.00
_cell.angle_beta   90.00
_cell.angle_gamma   90.00
#
_symmetry.space_group_name_H-M   'P 1'
#
loop_
_entity.id
_entity.type
_entity.pdbx_description
1 polymer ?
#
loop_
_entity_poly.entity_id
_entity_poly.type
_entity_poly.pdbx_seq_one_letter_code
_entity_poly.pdbx_strand_id
1 'polypeptide(L)' 'MNPIEHVWNALGRRVAGRQPPPQTLEELERVLLEEWDRIPQLVINSLVYSMPERCSTLLAVRGNHTPY' A
#
# COMPACT_ATOMS: atom_id res chain seq x y z
N MET A 1 2.40 0.92 12.50
CA MET A 1 2.55 0.34 11.15
C MET A 1 1.45 -0.66 10.92
N ASN A 2 0.48 -0.33 10.08
CA ASN A 2 -0.59 -1.25 9.72
C ASN A 2 -0.32 -1.74 8.28
N PRO A 3 -0.21 -3.06 8.03
CA PRO A 3 0.08 -3.58 6.69
C PRO A 3 -0.97 -3.13 5.66
N ILE A 4 -2.21 -2.87 6.10
CA ILE A 4 -3.26 -2.36 5.22
C ILE A 4 -2.95 -0.94 4.71
N GLU A 5 -2.31 -0.08 5.51
CA GLU A 5 -1.93 1.28 5.09
C GLU A 5 -0.87 1.25 3.99
N HIS A 6 0.04 0.29 4.03
CA HIS A 6 1.03 0.12 2.97
C HIS A 6 0.39 -0.31 1.66
N VAL A 7 -0.61 -1.19 1.72
CA VAL A 7 -1.40 -1.58 0.54
C VAL A 7 -2.15 -0.37 -0.01
N TRP A 8 -2.81 0.41 0.84
CA TRP A 8 -3.52 1.63 0.43
C TRP A 8 -2.59 2.69 -0.19
N ASN A 9 -1.40 2.88 0.37
CA ASN A 9 -0.41 3.81 -0.19
C ASN A 9 0.08 3.33 -1.58
N ALA A 10 0.35 2.03 -1.72
CA ALA A 10 0.74 1.45 -3.02
C ALA A 10 -0.37 1.60 -4.07
N LEU A 11 -1.64 1.37 -3.70
CA LEU A 11 -2.79 1.54 -4.56
C LEU A 11 -2.96 3.01 -4.97
N GLY A 12 -2.90 3.94 -4.01
CA GLY A 12 -3.03 5.37 -4.27
C GLY A 12 -1.96 5.90 -5.23
N ARG A 13 -0.71 5.44 -5.10
CA ARG A 13 0.37 5.78 -6.05
C ARG A 13 0.11 5.28 -7.46
N ARG A 14 -0.41 4.06 -7.62
CA ARG A 14 -0.75 3.50 -8.95
C ARG A 14 -1.88 4.25 -9.62
N VAL A 15 -2.92 4.58 -8.86
CA VAL A 15 -4.04 5.40 -9.34
C VAL A 15 -3.58 6.80 -9.74
N ALA A 16 -2.75 7.44 -8.93
CA ALA A 16 -2.20 8.78 -9.22
C ALA A 16 -1.23 8.79 -10.42
N GLY A 17 -0.54 7.67 -10.68
CA GLY A 17 0.37 7.52 -11.82
C GLY A 17 -0.32 7.20 -13.14
N ARG A 18 -1.64 7.00 -13.16
CA ARG A 18 -2.37 6.60 -14.37
C ARG A 18 -2.50 7.76 -15.35
N GLN A 19 -2.30 7.47 -16.64
CA GLN A 19 -2.48 8.44 -17.73
C GLN A 19 -3.44 7.87 -18.80
N PRO A 20 -4.52 8.59 -19.15
CA PRO A 20 -4.97 9.85 -18.54
C PRO A 20 -5.46 9.65 -17.08
N PRO A 21 -5.39 10.70 -16.24
CA PRO A 21 -5.94 10.64 -14.90
C PRO A 21 -7.47 10.44 -14.96
N PRO A 22 -8.07 9.67 -14.04
CA PRO A 22 -9.52 9.53 -13.96
C PRO A 22 -10.16 10.89 -13.70
N GLN A 23 -11.16 11.26 -14.51
CA GLN A 23 -11.82 12.57 -14.45
C GLN A 23 -13.18 12.51 -13.75
N THR A 24 -13.76 11.32 -13.62
CA THR A 24 -15.04 11.08 -12.96
C THR A 24 -14.90 10.10 -11.79
N LEU A 25 -15.88 10.12 -10.88
CA LEU A 25 -15.91 9.19 -9.75
C LEU A 25 -16.01 7.73 -10.23
N GLU A 26 -16.80 7.48 -11.29
CA GLU A 26 -16.98 6.15 -11.89
C GLU A 26 -15.68 5.65 -12.53
N GLU A 27 -14.93 6.52 -13.21
CA GLU A 27 -13.60 6.17 -13.73
C GLU A 27 -12.63 5.89 -12.59
N LEU A 28 -12.67 6.68 -11.51
CA LEU A 28 -11.82 6.45 -10.34
C LEU A 28 -12.11 5.11 -9.68
N GLU A 29 -13.39 4.75 -9.49
CA GLU A 29 -13.81 3.47 -8.93
C GLU A 29 -13.34 2.30 -9.81
N ARG A 30 -13.56 2.38 -11.13
CA ARG A 30 -13.07 1.37 -12.07
C ARG A 30 -11.55 1.25 -12.01
N VAL A 31 -10.86 2.39 -11.99
CA VAL A 31 -9.39 2.44 -11.93
C VAL A 31 -8.87 1.80 -10.64
N LEU A 32 -9.51 2.06 -9.51
CA LEU A 32 -9.18 1.46 -8.23
C LEU A 32 -9.32 -0.07 -8.27
N LEU A 33 -10.43 -0.58 -8.81
CA LEU A 33 -10.66 -2.02 -8.93
C LEU A 33 -9.65 -2.69 -9.86
N GLU A 34 -9.35 -2.09 -11.01
CA GLU A 34 -8.34 -2.61 -11.94
C GLU A 34 -6.94 -2.63 -11.34
N GLU A 35 -6.52 -1.55 -10.66
CA GLU A 35 -5.22 -1.50 -10.02
C GLU A 35 -5.13 -2.42 -8.80
N TRP A 36 -6.26 -2.64 -8.11
CA TRP A 36 -6.36 -3.60 -7.02
C TRP A 36 -6.17 -5.04 -7.51
N ASP A 37 -6.86 -5.43 -8.58
CA ASP A 37 -6.75 -6.77 -9.18
C ASP A 37 -5.34 -7.04 -9.74
N ARG A 38 -4.65 -6.00 -10.19
CA ARG A 38 -3.26 -6.06 -10.66
C ARG A 38 -2.24 -6.23 -9.54
N ILE A 39 -2.59 -6.04 -8.27
CA ILE A 39 -1.65 -6.23 -7.16
C ILE A 39 -1.43 -7.74 -6.99
N PRO A 40 -0.20 -8.25 -7.24
CA PRO A 40 0.04 -9.67 -7.03
C PRO A 40 -0.16 -10.03 -5.57
N GLN A 41 -0.83 -11.15 -5.31
CA GLN A 41 -1.02 -11.66 -3.95
C GLN A 41 0.31 -11.80 -3.18
N LEU A 42 1.42 -12.05 -3.89
CA LEU A 42 2.77 -12.08 -3.33
C LEU A 42 3.17 -10.75 -2.66
N VAL A 43 2.76 -9.60 -3.20
CA VAL A 43 3.03 -8.27 -2.63
C VAL A 43 2.21 -8.05 -1.36
N ILE A 44 0.95 -8.50 -1.35
CA ILE A 44 0.11 -8.44 -0.16
C ILE A 44 0.69 -9.36 0.93
N ASN A 45 1.07 -10.58 0.55
CA ASN A 45 1.66 -11.56 1.45
C ASN A 45 2.99 -11.08 2.01
N SER A 46 3.91 -10.52 1.19
CA SER A 46 5.19 -10.01 1.68
C SER A 46 5.01 -8.86 2.68
N LEU A 47 4.04 -7.98 2.45
CA LEU A 47 3.69 -6.91 3.40
C LEU A 47 3.17 -7.47 4.72
N VAL A 48 2.28 -8.48 4.67
CA VAL A 48 1.75 -9.16 5.87
C VAL A 48 2.85 -9.95 6.60
N TYR A 49 3.71 -10.67 5.89
CA TYR A 49 4.81 -11.45 6.49
C TYR A 49 5.95 -10.57 7.03
N SER A 50 6.13 -9.35 6.51
CA SER A 50 7.11 -8.39 7.03
C SER A 50 6.67 -7.70 8.33
N MET A 51 5.40 -7.83 8.73
CA MET A 51 4.85 -7.15 9.91
C MET A 51 5.47 -7.58 11.24
N PRO A 52 5.69 -8.88 11.52
CA PRO A 52 6.39 -9.31 12.73
C PRO A 52 7.81 -8.73 12.83
N GLU A 53 8.56 -8.71 11.71
CA GLU A 53 9.91 -8.13 11.68
C GLU A 53 9.91 -6.60 11.88
N ARG A 54 8.94 -5.91 11.27
CA ARG A 54 8.75 -4.46 11.43
C ARG A 54 8.31 -4.08 12.85
N CYS A 55 7.44 -4.87 13.46
CA CYS A 55 7.05 -4.72 14.87
C CYS A 55 8.24 -5.00 15.81
N SER A 56 9.05 -6.01 15.51
CA SER A 56 10.28 -6.29 16.25
C SER A 56 11.29 -5.14 16.13
N THR A 57 11.42 -4.56 14.93
CA THR A 57 12.26 -3.38 14.69
C THR A 57 11.73 -2.17 15.46
N LEU A 58 10.42 -1.91 15.47
CA LEU A 58 9.80 -0.82 16.25
C LEU A 58 10.00 -1.00 17.76
N LEU A 59 9.88 -2.23 18.28
CA LEU A 59 10.17 -2.56 19.67
C LEU A 59 11.65 -2.36 20.02
N ALA A 60 12.55 -2.76 19.12
CA ALA A 60 14.00 -2.56 19.27
C ALA A 60 14.39 -1.08 19.26
N VAL A 61 13.65 -0.24 18.54
CA VAL A 61 13.92 1.19 18.41
C VAL A 61 13.32 2.03 19.55
N ARG A 62 12.57 1.43 20.50
CA ARG A 62 12.01 2.11 21.70
C ARG A 62 11.33 3.46 21.40
N GLY A 63 10.61 3.55 20.28
CA GLY A 63 9.82 4.75 19.95
C GLY A 63 10.58 5.92 19.29
N ASN A 64 11.84 5.74 18.89
CA ASN A 64 12.51 6.75 18.07
C ASN A 64 12.18 6.63 16.57
N HIS A 65 12.12 7.77 15.91
CA HIS A 65 11.63 7.94 14.55
C HIS A 65 12.47 7.15 13.54
N THR A 66 11.83 6.27 12.76
CA THR A 66 12.40 5.77 11.50
C THR A 66 11.92 6.66 10.35
N PRO A 67 12.80 7.10 9.43
CA PRO A 67 12.41 7.88 8.26
C PRO A 67 11.74 6.93 7.25
N TYR A 68 10.42 6.88 7.28
CA TYR A 68 9.59 6.25 6.25
C TYR A 68 8.43 7.16 5.90
#